data_AF-A0AAW6YM77-F1
#
_entry.id   AF-A0AAW6YM77-F1
#
_cell.length_a   1.000
_cell.length_b   1.000
_cell.length_c   1.000
_cell.angle_alpha   90.00
_cell.angle_beta   90.00
_cell.angle_gamma   90.00
#
_symmetry.space_group_name_H-M   'P 1'
#
loop_
_entity.id
_entity.type
_entity.pdbx_description
1 polymer ?
#
loop_
_entity_poly.entity_id
_entity_poly.type
_entity_poly.pdbx_seq_one_letter_code
_entity_poly.pdbx_strand_id
1 'polypeptide(L)' 'GKKILIESRGSIFKTLKEMQEDLQSSISYAGGRDLGALRTVDYVVIPSIYNGD' A
#
# COMPACT_ATOMS: atom_id res chain seq x y z
N GLY A 1 3.42 8.64 -29.87
CA GLY A 1 3.15 8.28 -28.46
C GLY A 1 2.11 7.18 -28.42
N LYS A 2 2.30 6.14 -27.60
CA LYS A 2 1.30 5.07 -27.41
C LYS A 2 0.22 5.56 -26.44
N LYS A 3 -1.05 5.44 -26.82
CA LYS A 3 -2.19 5.60 -25.92
C LYS A 3 -2.54 4.21 -25.38
N ILE A 4 -2.52 4.06 -24.06
CA ILE A 4 -2.93 2.83 -23.37
C ILE A 4 -4.29 3.12 -22.75
N LEU A 5 -5.27 2.29 -23.06
CA LEU A 5 -6.56 2.31 -22.38
C LEU A 5 -6.42 1.47 -21.11
N ILE A 6 -6.81 2.05 -19.97
CA ILE A 6 -6.82 1.36 -18.67
C ILE A 6 -8.28 1.21 -18.26
N GLU A 7 -8.61 0.06 -17.66
CA GLU A 7 -9.95 -0.19 -17.14
C GLU A 7 -10.32 0.79 -16.02
N SER A 8 -11.61 1.13 -15.95
CA SER A 8 -12.14 1.95 -14.88
C SER A 8 -12.16 1.15 -13.57
N ARG A 9 -11.46 1.64 -12.55
CA ARG A 9 -11.41 1.03 -11.21
C ARG A 9 -12.56 1.47 -10.28
N GLY A 10 -13.56 2.16 -10.82
CA GLY A 10 -14.71 2.65 -10.05
C GLY A 10 -14.39 3.95 -9.28
N SER A 11 -15.04 4.12 -8.12
CA SER A 11 -14.95 5.37 -7.33
C SER A 11 -13.58 5.52 -6.67
N ILE A 12 -12.90 6.64 -6.96
CA ILE A 12 -11.62 6.99 -6.33
C ILE A 12 -11.73 7.08 -4.80
N PHE A 13 -12.88 7.50 -4.26
CA PHE A 13 -13.08 7.59 -2.82
C PHE A 13 -13.07 6.22 -2.14
N LYS A 14 -13.53 5.17 -2.84
CA LYS A 14 -13.44 3.80 -2.35
C LYS A 14 -11.97 3.38 -2.24
N THR A 15 -11.20 3.58 -3.31
CA THR A 15 -9.77 3.26 -3.33
C THR A 15 -8.99 4.05 -2.28
N LEU A 16 -9.27 5.35 -2.11
CA LEU A 16 -8.62 6.17 -1.08
C LEU A 16 -8.92 5.67 0.33
N LYS A 17 -10.14 5.21 0.58
CA LYS A 17 -10.51 4.61 1.87
C LYS A 17 -9.78 3.30 2.12
N GLU A 18 -9.74 2.40 1.14
CA GLU A 18 -8.99 1.14 1.20
C GLU A 18 -7.50 1.39 1.48
N MET A 19 -6.88 2.32 0.73
CA MET A 19 -5.49 2.71 0.95
C MET A 19 -5.24 3.27 2.36
N GLN A 20 -6.20 4.03 2.91
CA GLN A 20 -6.09 4.56 4.27
C GLN A 20 -6.16 3.43 5.31
N GLU A 21 -7.07 2.48 5.15
CA GLU A 21 -7.22 1.32 6.05
C GLU A 21 -5.96 0.43 6.01
N ASP A 22 -5.44 0.16 4.82
CA ASP A 22 -4.18 -0.59 4.62
C ASP A 22 -2.98 0.12 5.26
N LEU A 23 -2.90 1.45 5.11
CA LEU A 23 -1.84 2.24 5.72
C LEU A 23 -1.92 2.24 7.25
N GLN A 24 -3.13 2.34 7.82
CA GLN A 24 -3.32 2.31 9.28
C GLN A 24 -3.02 0.94 9.88
N SER A 25 -3.35 -0.15 9.18
CA SER A 25 -2.96 -1.49 9.61
C SER A 25 -1.43 -1.66 9.58
N SER A 26 -0.75 -1.14 8.56
CA SER A 26 0.72 -1.13 8.46
C SER A 26 1.38 -0.37 9.62
N ILE A 27 0.85 0.80 9.99
CA ILE A 27 1.30 1.57 11.16
C ILE A 27 1.11 0.76 12.46
N SER A 28 0.02 0.03 12.55
CA SER A 28 -0.28 -0.82 13.71
C SER A 28 0.70 -2.00 13.82
N TYR A 29 1.06 -2.63 12.69
CA TYR A 29 2.11 -3.66 12.65
C TYR A 29 3.49 -3.13 13.05
N ALA A 30 3.78 -1.87 12.71
CA ALA A 30 4.99 -1.18 13.16
C ALA A 30 4.98 -0.80 14.66
N GLY A 31 3.90 -1.11 15.40
CA GLY A 31 3.75 -0.75 16.81
C GLY A 31 3.47 0.73 17.05
N GLY A 32 3.03 1.46 16.03
CA GLY A 32 2.85 2.91 16.03
C GLY A 32 1.41 3.39 16.03
N ARG A 33 1.27 4.71 16.06
CA ARG A 33 -0.01 5.43 15.89
C ARG A 33 0.05 6.53 14.83
N ASP A 34 1.23 6.76 14.26
CA ASP A 34 1.49 7.78 13.27
C ASP A 34 2.44 7.26 12.17
N LEU A 35 2.61 8.06 11.12
CA LEU A 35 3.48 7.73 9.99
C LEU A 35 4.97 7.65 10.35
N GLY A 36 5.37 8.21 11.49
CA GLY A 36 6.76 8.17 11.95
C GLY A 36 7.19 6.75 12.31
N ALA A 37 6.26 5.93 12.83
CA ALA A 37 6.54 4.54 13.22
C ALA A 37 7.02 3.65 12.07
N LEU A 38 6.65 3.96 10.83
CA LEU A 38 7.08 3.20 9.65
C LEU A 38 8.56 3.41 9.30
N ARG A 39 9.22 4.42 9.89
CA ARG A 39 10.61 4.78 9.54
C ARG A 39 11.66 3.97 10.30
N THR A 40 11.27 3.30 11.38
CA THR A 40 12.19 2.65 12.33
C THR A 40 11.99 1.14 12.43
N VAL A 41 11.22 0.55 11.50
CA VAL A 41 10.98 -0.90 11.48
C VAL A 41 12.15 -1.64 10.85
N ASP A 42 12.42 -2.82 11.37
CA ASP A 42 13.35 -3.75 10.74
C ASP A 42 12.75 -4.33 9.44
N TYR A 43 13.58 -4.50 8.42
CA TYR A 43 13.18 -5.08 7.14
C TYR A 43 14.18 -6.14 6.70
N VAL A 44 13.69 -7.11 5.91
CA VAL A 44 14.51 -8.15 5.28
C VAL A 44 14.30 -8.09 3.79
N VAL A 45 15.40 -8.17 3.03
CA VAL A 45 15.35 -8.24 1.57
C VAL A 45 15.07 -9.68 1.16
N ILE A 46 13.95 -9.90 0.48
CA ILE A 46 13.54 -11.21 -0.05
C ILE A 46 13.66 -11.18 -1.58
N PRO A 47 14.23 -12.21 -2.23
CA PRO A 47 14.17 -12.34 -3.69
C PRO A 47 12.70 -12.45 -4.12
N SER A 48 12.27 -11.47 -4.94
CA SER A 48 10.90 -11.15 -5.40
C SER A 48 9.72 -11.79 -4.64
N ILE A 49 8.93 -10.94 -4.01
CA ILE A 49 7.61 -11.31 -3.50
C ILE A 49 6.63 -11.27 -4.69
N TYR A 50 6.58 -12.35 -5.46
CA TYR A 50 5.62 -12.48 -6.56
C TYR A 50 4.22 -12.60 -5.95
N ASN A 51 3.48 -11.49 -5.87
CA ASN A 51 2.05 -11.51 -5.57
C ASN A 51 1.35 -11.73 -6.91
N GLY A 52 1.07 -13.01 -7.22
CA GLY A 52 0.69 -13.50 -8.54
C GLY A 52 -0.40 -12.69 -9.25
N ASP A 53 -0.16 -12.46 -10.53
CA ASP A 53 -1.18 -12.48 -11.58
C ASP A 53 -1.04 -13.84 -12.30
#